data_AF-A0A2G5B542-F1
#
_entry.id   AF-A0A2G5B542-F1
#
_cell.length_a   1.000
_cell.length_b   1.000
_cell.length_c   1.000
_cell.angle_alpha   90.00
_cell.angle_beta   90.00
_cell.angle_gamma   90.00
#
_symmetry.space_group_name_H-M   'P 1'
#
loop_
_entity.id
_entity.type
_entity.pdbx_description
1 polymer ?
#
loop_
_entity_poly.entity_id
_entity_poly.type
_entity_poly.pdbx_seq_one_letter_code
_entity_poly.pdbx_strand_id
1 'polypeptide(L)'
;GVLAPAEIHFSDSVIKTAIRVTGHYSGWVEPETMARLGLRSNAAEAWESQGGGKFTFKDPLGTGKRLTKRAVPSGQSIAKYVASKLLKKNPNAYFYRHTEPGVEQWTGDWTEEERNIFLSVASEFGCGDKWGLFSTYIPHRVGYQCSNYYRQYVIPSGWIIDENYRIDSAGGAIYVGSHKRG
;
A
#
# COMPACT_ATOMS: atom_id res chain seq x y z
N GLY A 1 18.22 3.62 -22.49
CA GLY A 1 16.87 3.54 -23.09
C GLY A 1 16.15 4.83 -22.80
N VAL A 2 15.45 5.40 -23.76
CA VAL A 2 14.69 6.64 -23.56
C VAL A 2 13.49 6.31 -22.66
N LEU A 3 13.37 6.97 -21.51
CA LEU A 3 12.18 6.90 -20.66
C LEU A 3 11.19 7.93 -21.18
N ALA A 4 9.98 7.50 -21.57
CA ALA A 4 8.96 8.40 -22.08
C ALA A 4 7.78 8.52 -21.09
N PRO A 5 7.04 9.66 -21.10
CA PRO A 5 5.78 9.77 -20.39
C PRO A 5 4.84 8.62 -20.75
N ALA A 6 4.07 8.14 -19.77
CA ALA A 6 3.15 7.03 -19.97
C ALA A 6 2.16 7.27 -21.12
N GLU A 7 1.78 8.54 -21.38
CA GLU A 7 0.86 8.89 -22.47
C GLU A 7 1.37 8.55 -23.88
N ILE A 8 2.68 8.40 -24.07
CA ILE A 8 3.25 8.05 -25.38
C ILE A 8 3.15 6.53 -25.65
N HIS A 9 3.01 5.72 -24.60
CA HIS A 9 3.05 4.26 -24.69
C HIS A 9 1.68 3.61 -24.87
N PHE A 10 0.59 4.34 -24.59
CA PHE A 10 -0.76 3.80 -24.61
C PHE A 10 -1.59 4.45 -25.70
N SER A 11 -2.57 3.71 -26.23
CA SER A 11 -3.53 4.27 -27.19
C SER A 11 -4.36 5.39 -26.55
N ASP A 12 -4.86 6.31 -27.38
CA ASP A 12 -5.74 7.39 -26.93
C ASP A 12 -6.95 6.89 -26.14
N SER A 13 -7.49 5.72 -26.52
CA SER A 13 -8.62 5.11 -25.83
C SER A 13 -8.30 4.74 -24.37
N VAL A 14 -7.10 4.19 -24.13
CA VAL A 14 -6.62 3.82 -22.79
C VAL A 14 -6.37 5.08 -21.97
N ILE A 15 -5.68 6.07 -22.54
CA ILE A 15 -5.37 7.33 -21.85
C ILE A 15 -6.63 8.10 -21.46
N LYS A 16 -7.67 8.06 -22.29
CA LYS A 16 -8.94 8.75 -22.02
C LYS A 16 -9.69 8.16 -20.82
N THR A 17 -9.55 6.87 -20.56
CA THR A 17 -10.23 6.17 -19.46
C THR A 17 -9.36 5.97 -18.21
N ALA A 18 -8.07 6.29 -18.29
CA ALA A 18 -7.13 6.04 -17.21
C ALA A 18 -7.41 6.92 -15.97
N ILE A 19 -7.28 6.31 -14.79
CA ILE A 19 -7.32 7.04 -13.52
C ILE A 19 -5.99 7.78 -13.36
N ARG A 20 -6.03 9.06 -13.00
CA ARG A 20 -4.81 9.86 -12.77
C ARG A 20 -4.58 10.05 -11.29
N VAL A 21 -3.39 9.68 -10.81
CA VAL A 21 -3.00 9.77 -9.40
C VAL A 21 -1.69 10.53 -9.23
N THR A 22 -1.46 11.06 -8.04
CA THR A 22 -0.25 11.81 -7.67
C THR A 22 0.81 10.96 -6.98
N GLY A 23 0.57 9.66 -6.86
CA GLY A 23 1.37 8.74 -6.05
C GLY A 23 1.06 8.81 -4.55
N HIS A 24 -0.08 9.41 -4.16
CA HIS A 24 -0.51 9.53 -2.78
C HIS A 24 -1.91 8.95 -2.56
N TYR A 25 -2.05 8.16 -1.48
CA TYR A 25 -3.31 7.67 -0.93
C TYR A 25 -3.77 8.59 0.21
N SER A 26 -4.96 9.16 0.08
CA SER A 26 -5.56 10.07 1.07
C SER A 26 -6.49 9.36 2.06
N GLY A 27 -6.91 8.14 1.75
CA GLY A 27 -7.86 7.39 2.57
C GLY A 27 -7.28 6.84 3.88
N TRP A 28 -8.14 6.13 4.61
CA TRP A 28 -7.79 5.44 5.86
C TRP A 28 -8.05 3.92 5.74
N VAL A 29 -8.11 3.21 6.86
CA VAL A 29 -8.59 1.81 6.89
C VAL A 29 -10.05 1.77 6.47
N GLU A 30 -10.42 0.76 5.67
CA GLU A 30 -11.78 0.49 5.23
C GLU A 30 -12.76 0.55 6.43
N PRO A 31 -13.89 1.27 6.33
CA PRO A 31 -14.76 1.57 7.47
C PRO A 31 -15.28 0.35 8.23
N GLU A 32 -15.68 -0.73 7.55
CA GLU A 32 -16.17 -1.94 8.20
C GLU A 32 -15.05 -2.66 8.96
N THR A 33 -13.86 -2.73 8.37
CA THR A 33 -12.64 -3.27 8.97
C THR A 33 -12.23 -2.46 10.20
N MET A 34 -12.31 -1.14 10.11
CA MET A 34 -12.07 -0.25 11.24
C MET A 34 -13.05 -0.53 12.38
N ALA A 35 -14.35 -0.64 12.08
CA ALA A 35 -15.38 -0.94 13.06
C ALA A 35 -15.17 -2.33 13.72
N ARG A 36 -14.94 -3.35 12.90
CA ARG A 36 -14.74 -4.75 13.33
C ARG A 36 -13.53 -4.91 14.26
N LEU A 37 -12.45 -4.19 13.98
CA LEU A 37 -11.19 -4.29 14.72
C LEU A 37 -11.04 -3.21 15.81
N GLY A 38 -12.00 -2.30 15.93
CA GLY A 38 -11.97 -1.18 16.87
C GLY A 38 -10.78 -0.24 16.63
N LEU A 39 -10.47 0.02 15.36
CA LEU A 39 -9.40 0.95 14.96
C LEU A 39 -9.89 2.39 15.05
N ARG A 40 -8.96 3.32 15.24
CA ARG A 40 -9.27 4.75 15.28
C ARG A 40 -9.51 5.31 13.89
N SER A 41 -10.17 6.46 13.85
CA SER A 41 -10.63 7.11 12.61
C SER A 41 -9.51 7.71 11.76
N ASN A 42 -8.34 7.94 12.36
CA ASN A 42 -7.21 8.55 11.68
C ASN A 42 -5.87 8.14 12.33
N ALA A 43 -4.77 8.44 11.63
CA ALA A 43 -3.42 8.09 12.05
C ALA A 43 -3.00 8.73 13.38
N ALA A 44 -3.40 9.98 13.62
CA ALA A 44 -3.03 10.70 14.83
C ALA A 44 -3.67 10.07 16.06
N GLU A 45 -4.98 9.81 16.02
CA GLU A 45 -5.69 9.11 17.10
C GLU A 45 -5.17 7.69 17.33
N ALA A 46 -4.90 6.94 16.26
CA ALA A 46 -4.33 5.60 16.35
C ALA A 46 -2.97 5.62 17.06
N TRP A 47 -2.13 6.60 16.73
CA TRP A 47 -0.81 6.76 17.31
C TRP A 47 -0.86 7.17 18.79
N GLU A 48 -1.58 8.25 19.09
CA GLU A 48 -1.65 8.83 20.43
C GLU A 48 -2.34 7.89 21.43
N SER A 49 -3.44 7.25 21.03
CA SER A 49 -4.16 6.30 21.91
C SER A 49 -3.38 5.01 22.23
N GLN A 50 -2.28 4.75 21.52
CA GLN A 50 -1.39 3.61 21.73
C GLN A 50 -0.03 4.06 22.32
N GLY A 51 -0.06 5.09 23.16
CA GLY A 51 1.09 5.60 23.91
C GLY A 51 1.97 6.60 23.17
N GLY A 52 1.59 6.99 21.95
CA GLY A 52 2.27 8.05 21.18
C GLY A 52 3.78 7.80 20.97
N GLY A 53 4.54 8.89 21.00
CA GLY A 53 6.00 8.92 20.89
C GLY A 53 6.52 9.33 19.51
N LYS A 54 7.84 9.21 19.31
CA LYS A 54 8.49 9.54 18.04
C LYS A 54 8.61 8.30 17.16
N PHE A 55 7.83 8.23 16.09
CA PHE A 55 8.00 7.18 15.09
C PHE A 55 9.38 7.27 14.45
N THR A 56 10.09 6.14 14.38
CA THR A 56 11.29 6.00 13.56
C THR A 56 11.30 4.64 12.88
N PHE A 57 11.88 4.55 11.69
CA PHE A 57 12.06 3.25 11.01
C PHE A 57 12.93 2.27 11.81
N LYS A 58 13.80 2.78 12.70
CA LYS A 58 14.69 1.97 13.55
C LYS A 58 13.97 1.42 14.79
N ASP A 59 12.92 2.09 15.23
CA ASP A 59 12.08 1.74 16.37
C ASP A 59 10.61 1.96 16.02
N PRO A 60 10.05 1.10 15.16
CA PRO A 60 8.68 1.24 14.70
C PRO A 60 7.65 1.03 15.81
N LEU A 61 8.04 0.45 16.95
CA LEU A 61 7.19 0.28 18.14
C LEU A 61 7.23 1.50 19.07
N GLY A 62 8.23 2.39 18.94
CA GLY A 62 8.41 3.56 19.80
C GLY A 62 8.90 3.21 21.21
N THR A 63 9.62 2.09 21.36
CA THR A 63 10.08 1.55 22.66
C THR A 63 11.47 2.02 23.09
N GLY A 64 12.18 2.74 22.24
CA GLY A 64 13.58 3.13 22.41
C GLY A 64 14.58 1.98 22.27
N LYS A 65 14.13 0.76 21.92
CA LYS A 65 14.98 -0.45 21.84
C LYS A 65 14.87 -1.12 20.47
N ARG A 66 16.02 -1.52 19.91
CA ARG A 66 16.07 -2.32 18.68
C ARG A 66 15.72 -3.77 19.00
N LEU A 67 14.69 -4.31 18.34
CA LEU A 67 14.32 -5.72 18.48
C LEU A 67 15.39 -6.62 17.81
N THR A 68 15.81 -7.67 18.52
CA THR A 68 16.78 -8.66 18.00
C THR A 68 16.08 -9.95 17.61
N LYS A 69 16.72 -10.77 16.76
CA LYS A 69 16.16 -12.07 16.34
C LYS A 69 15.88 -13.02 17.51
N ARG A 70 16.65 -12.93 18.60
CA ARG A 70 16.46 -13.73 19.82
C ARG A 70 15.17 -13.39 20.57
N ALA A 71 14.66 -12.17 20.40
CA ALA A 71 13.41 -11.71 21.03
C ALA A 71 12.16 -12.01 20.18
N VAL A 72 12.31 -12.69 19.04
CA VAL A 72 11.22 -13.03 18.11
C VAL A 72 10.99 -14.55 18.15
N PRO A 73 9.73 -15.03 18.16
CA PRO A 73 9.43 -16.46 18.11
C PRO A 73 10.13 -17.17 16.95
N SER A 74 10.54 -18.41 17.19
CA SER A 74 11.19 -19.24 16.17
C SER A 74 10.33 -19.32 14.90
N GLY A 75 10.97 -19.28 13.73
CA GLY A 75 10.29 -19.28 12.44
C GLY A 75 9.68 -17.93 11.98
N GLN A 76 9.52 -16.92 12.86
CA GLN A 76 8.96 -15.63 12.45
C GLN A 76 10.00 -14.64 11.95
N SER A 77 9.68 -13.89 10.90
CA SER A 77 10.51 -12.74 10.49
C SER A 77 10.34 -11.58 11.47
N ILE A 78 11.44 -10.86 11.76
CA ILE A 78 11.41 -9.68 12.64
C ILE A 78 10.38 -8.67 12.12
N ALA A 79 10.36 -8.43 10.81
CA ALA A 79 9.46 -7.48 10.19
C ALA A 79 7.97 -7.87 10.33
N LYS A 80 7.61 -9.15 10.11
CA LYS A 80 6.23 -9.61 10.34
C LYS A 80 5.87 -9.56 11.83
N TYR A 81 6.77 -9.95 12.72
CA TYR A 81 6.52 -9.90 14.17
C TYR A 81 6.30 -8.47 14.67
N VAL A 82 7.15 -7.53 14.26
CA VAL A 82 7.00 -6.11 14.61
C VAL A 82 5.68 -5.57 14.06
N ALA A 83 5.38 -5.83 12.78
CA ALA A 83 4.15 -5.38 12.17
C ALA A 83 2.90 -5.93 12.88
N SER A 84 2.93 -7.17 13.38
CA SER A 84 1.78 -7.76 14.07
C SER A 84 1.42 -7.04 15.38
N LYS A 85 2.37 -6.31 15.98
CA LYS A 85 2.15 -5.48 17.18
C LYS A 85 1.60 -4.09 16.87
N LEU A 86 1.52 -3.72 15.60
CA LEU A 86 1.17 -2.36 15.18
C LEU A 86 -0.27 -2.19 14.73
N LEU A 87 -1.12 -3.23 14.77
CA LEU A 87 -2.50 -3.17 14.27
C LEU A 87 -3.25 -1.90 14.70
N LYS A 88 -3.27 -1.60 16.00
CA LYS A 88 -3.98 -0.42 16.53
C LYS A 88 -3.19 0.89 16.47
N LYS A 89 -1.86 0.81 16.41
CA LYS A 89 -0.96 1.99 16.51
C LYS A 89 -0.56 2.55 15.15
N ASN A 90 -0.27 1.65 14.22
CA ASN A 90 0.09 1.95 12.84
C ASN A 90 -0.51 0.86 11.93
N PRO A 91 -1.82 0.97 11.62
CA PRO A 91 -2.52 -0.01 10.79
C PRO A 91 -1.86 -0.20 9.43
N ASN A 92 -1.29 0.86 8.84
CA ASN A 92 -0.55 0.78 7.59
C ASN A 92 0.61 -0.22 7.68
N ALA A 93 1.40 -0.19 8.76
CA ALA A 93 2.51 -1.12 8.95
C ALA A 93 2.04 -2.57 9.15
N TYR A 94 0.92 -2.77 9.86
CA TYR A 94 0.31 -4.08 10.05
C TYR A 94 -0.18 -4.66 8.71
N PHE A 95 -1.09 -3.96 8.05
CA PHE A 95 -1.76 -4.43 6.83
C PHE A 95 -0.83 -4.48 5.62
N TYR A 96 0.33 -3.82 5.67
CA TYR A 96 1.37 -4.01 4.67
C TYR A 96 1.86 -5.47 4.61
N ARG A 97 1.73 -6.24 5.71
CA ARG A 97 2.32 -7.58 5.85
C ARG A 97 1.35 -8.67 6.29
N HIS A 98 0.18 -8.29 6.79
CA HIS A 98 -0.81 -9.18 7.36
C HIS A 98 -2.19 -8.81 6.84
N THR A 99 -3.02 -9.81 6.61
CA THR A 99 -4.46 -9.65 6.47
C THR A 99 -5.09 -9.37 7.84
N GLU A 100 -6.39 -9.12 7.88
CA GLU A 100 -7.12 -9.09 9.15
C GLU A 100 -6.89 -10.37 9.98
N PRO A 101 -6.91 -10.27 11.32
CA PRO A 101 -6.81 -11.45 12.18
C PRO A 101 -7.83 -12.52 11.81
N GLY A 102 -7.36 -13.74 11.53
CA GLY A 102 -8.21 -14.88 11.16
C GLY A 102 -8.56 -14.97 9.68
N VAL A 103 -8.19 -13.98 8.87
CA VAL A 103 -8.36 -14.01 7.41
C VAL A 103 -7.10 -14.58 6.76
N GLU A 104 -7.27 -15.57 5.89
CA GLU A 104 -6.16 -16.13 5.11
C GLU A 104 -5.67 -15.15 4.05
N GLN A 105 -4.35 -15.13 3.82
CA GLN A 105 -3.73 -14.36 2.75
C GLN A 105 -3.69 -15.18 1.45
N TRP A 106 -4.21 -14.62 0.36
CA TRP A 106 -4.12 -15.25 -0.96
C TRP A 106 -2.81 -14.94 -1.66
N THR A 107 -2.16 -15.95 -2.24
CA THR A 107 -0.88 -15.82 -2.95
C THR A 107 -0.97 -16.05 -4.45
N GLY A 108 -2.15 -16.38 -4.97
CA GLY A 108 -2.40 -16.61 -6.40
C GLY A 108 -2.50 -15.32 -7.21
N ASP A 109 -2.80 -15.49 -8.51
CA ASP A 109 -3.00 -14.41 -9.47
C ASP A 109 -4.15 -13.47 -9.08
N TRP A 110 -4.12 -12.25 -9.61
CA TRP A 110 -5.16 -11.25 -9.36
C TRP A 110 -6.37 -11.51 -10.24
N THR A 111 -7.56 -11.61 -9.64
CA THR A 111 -8.81 -11.77 -10.38
C THR A 111 -9.29 -10.43 -10.94
N GLU A 112 -10.26 -10.50 -11.84
CA GLU A 112 -10.94 -9.32 -12.38
C GLU A 112 -11.68 -8.53 -11.30
N GLU A 113 -12.31 -9.22 -10.35
CA GLU A 113 -13.00 -8.59 -9.21
C GLU A 113 -12.01 -7.84 -8.32
N GLU A 114 -10.86 -8.45 -7.98
CA GLU A 114 -9.82 -7.80 -7.18
C GLU A 114 -9.25 -6.57 -7.89
N ARG A 115 -9.05 -6.65 -9.20
CA ARG A 115 -8.63 -5.52 -10.02
C ARG A 115 -9.68 -4.41 -10.00
N ASN A 116 -10.96 -4.73 -10.16
CA ASN A 116 -12.03 -3.73 -10.19
C ASN A 116 -12.12 -2.99 -8.84
N ILE A 117 -12.00 -3.71 -7.72
CA ILE A 117 -11.91 -3.09 -6.39
C ILE A 117 -10.67 -2.20 -6.30
N PHE A 118 -9.50 -2.68 -6.73
CA PHE A 118 -8.26 -1.90 -6.73
C PHE A 118 -8.45 -0.56 -7.47
N LEU A 119 -8.99 -0.59 -8.68
CA LEU A 119 -9.20 0.61 -9.49
C LEU A 119 -10.26 1.53 -8.87
N SER A 120 -11.33 0.99 -8.29
CA SER A 120 -12.34 1.79 -7.58
C SER A 120 -11.73 2.56 -6.41
N VAL A 121 -10.96 1.88 -5.55
CA VAL A 121 -10.31 2.48 -4.38
C VAL A 121 -9.28 3.53 -4.80
N ALA A 122 -8.51 3.24 -5.84
CA ALA A 122 -7.54 4.20 -6.39
C ALA A 122 -8.22 5.43 -7.00
N SER A 123 -9.38 5.26 -7.63
CA SER A 123 -10.16 6.38 -8.17
C SER A 123 -10.73 7.26 -7.06
N GLU A 124 -11.13 6.68 -5.93
CA GLU A 124 -11.76 7.40 -4.82
C GLU A 124 -10.73 8.11 -3.92
N PHE A 125 -9.64 7.43 -3.57
CA PHE A 125 -8.69 7.90 -2.55
C PHE A 125 -7.28 8.17 -3.09
N GLY A 126 -7.04 7.95 -4.38
CA GLY A 126 -5.69 7.91 -4.94
C GLY A 126 -4.95 6.63 -4.56
N CYS A 127 -3.70 6.50 -5.02
CA CYS A 127 -2.80 5.39 -4.65
C CYS A 127 -1.34 5.77 -4.93
N GLY A 128 -0.41 4.89 -4.56
CA GLY A 128 1.03 5.07 -4.78
C GLY A 128 1.87 4.97 -3.50
N ASP A 129 1.24 5.19 -2.34
CA ASP A 129 1.81 5.00 -1.02
C ASP A 129 0.80 4.35 -0.05
N LYS A 130 1.18 4.23 1.23
CA LYS A 130 0.33 3.70 2.32
C LYS A 130 -0.43 2.40 1.97
N TRP A 131 0.26 1.51 1.25
CA TRP A 131 -0.35 0.29 0.69
C TRP A 131 -0.99 -0.63 1.71
N GLY A 132 -0.60 -0.58 2.98
CA GLY A 132 -1.28 -1.33 4.02
C GLY A 132 -2.69 -0.81 4.29
N LEU A 133 -2.91 0.50 4.32
CA LEU A 133 -4.26 1.05 4.43
C LEU A 133 -5.08 0.74 3.18
N PHE A 134 -4.49 0.96 2.01
CA PHE A 134 -5.12 0.67 0.72
C PHE A 134 -5.60 -0.79 0.64
N SER A 135 -4.78 -1.76 1.08
CA SER A 135 -5.13 -3.18 0.99
C SER A 135 -6.32 -3.59 1.86
N THR A 136 -6.75 -2.76 2.82
CA THR A 136 -7.91 -3.09 3.65
C THR A 136 -9.24 -3.12 2.88
N TYR A 137 -9.28 -2.51 1.70
CA TYR A 137 -10.44 -2.58 0.80
C TYR A 137 -10.44 -3.83 -0.09
N ILE A 138 -9.32 -4.57 -0.15
CA ILE A 138 -9.17 -5.73 -1.03
C ILE A 138 -8.99 -6.98 -0.15
N PRO A 139 -10.06 -7.76 0.08
CA PRO A 139 -10.01 -8.95 0.92
C PRO A 139 -8.85 -9.88 0.54
N HIS A 140 -8.27 -10.54 1.54
CA HIS A 140 -7.17 -11.51 1.40
C HIS A 140 -5.83 -10.98 0.85
N ARG A 141 -5.75 -9.71 0.41
CA ARG A 141 -4.51 -9.08 -0.05
C ARG A 141 -3.88 -8.23 1.05
N VAL A 142 -2.56 -8.14 1.01
CA VAL A 142 -1.77 -7.26 1.90
C VAL A 142 -1.07 -6.19 1.10
N GLY A 143 -0.62 -5.13 1.78
CA GLY A 143 -0.09 -3.95 1.11
C GLY A 143 1.12 -4.20 0.20
N TYR A 144 2.03 -5.12 0.54
CA TYR A 144 3.13 -5.42 -0.39
C TYR A 144 2.65 -6.05 -1.70
N GLN A 145 1.53 -6.80 -1.68
CA GLN A 145 0.94 -7.37 -2.90
C GLN A 145 0.31 -6.27 -3.74
N CYS A 146 -0.40 -5.33 -3.12
CA CYS A 146 -0.97 -4.17 -3.81
C CYS A 146 0.13 -3.32 -4.45
N SER A 147 1.22 -3.05 -3.72
CA SER A 147 2.37 -2.29 -4.23
C SER A 147 3.09 -2.99 -5.41
N ASN A 148 3.18 -4.32 -5.37
CA ASN A 148 3.75 -5.08 -6.47
C ASN A 148 2.80 -5.10 -7.67
N TYR A 149 1.51 -5.35 -7.45
CA TYR A 149 0.49 -5.36 -8.48
C TYR A 149 0.43 -4.02 -9.22
N TYR A 150 0.48 -2.92 -8.47
CA TYR A 150 0.53 -1.56 -9.00
C TYR A 150 1.66 -1.37 -10.02
N ARG A 151 2.88 -1.74 -9.63
CA ARG A 151 4.08 -1.52 -10.45
C ARG A 151 4.24 -2.51 -11.59
N GLN A 152 3.78 -3.74 -11.42
CA GLN A 152 3.98 -4.82 -12.39
C GLN A 152 2.85 -4.94 -13.41
N TYR A 153 1.63 -4.50 -13.06
CA TYR A 153 0.45 -4.71 -13.90
C TYR A 153 -0.33 -3.41 -14.10
N VAL A 154 -0.69 -2.69 -13.04
CA VAL A 154 -1.61 -1.56 -13.15
C VAL A 154 -1.02 -0.40 -13.95
N ILE A 155 0.20 0.04 -13.61
CA ILE A 155 0.90 1.10 -14.35
C ILE A 155 1.27 0.63 -15.77
N PRO A 156 1.90 -0.55 -15.97
CA PRO A 156 2.18 -1.06 -17.32
C PRO A 156 0.95 -1.26 -18.21
N SER A 157 -0.24 -1.44 -17.65
CA SER A 157 -1.49 -1.58 -18.43
C SER A 157 -2.13 -0.24 -18.79
N GLY A 158 -1.66 0.88 -18.22
CA GLY A 158 -2.24 2.20 -18.42
C GLY A 158 -3.59 2.41 -17.73
N TRP A 159 -4.03 1.50 -16.85
CA TRP A 159 -5.25 1.68 -16.07
C TRP A 159 -5.14 2.86 -15.09
N ILE A 160 -3.93 3.08 -14.58
CA ILE A 160 -3.57 4.24 -13.78
C ILE A 160 -2.37 4.94 -14.40
N ILE A 161 -2.42 6.27 -14.48
CA ILE A 161 -1.29 7.13 -14.82
C ILE A 161 -0.80 7.83 -13.54
N ASP A 162 0.45 7.60 -13.22
CA ASP A 162 1.16 8.20 -12.09
C ASP A 162 2.40 8.93 -12.61
N GLU A 163 2.45 10.24 -12.41
CA GLU A 163 3.53 11.12 -12.86
C GLU A 163 4.90 10.73 -12.26
N ASN A 164 4.92 9.94 -11.18
CA ASN A 164 6.15 9.44 -10.57
C ASN A 164 6.76 8.24 -11.30
N TYR A 165 6.08 7.71 -12.32
CA TYR A 165 6.55 6.59 -13.14
C TYR A 165 6.72 6.98 -14.60
N ARG A 166 7.63 6.28 -15.27
CA ARG A 166 7.78 6.27 -16.73
C ARG A 166 7.74 4.83 -17.21
N ILE A 167 7.40 4.62 -18.47
CA ILE A 167 7.41 3.30 -19.09
C ILE A 167 8.72 3.16 -19.86
N ASP A 168 9.40 2.02 -19.70
CA ASP A 168 10.59 1.70 -20.48
C ASP A 168 10.23 1.07 -21.84
N SER A 169 11.22 0.84 -22.69
CA SER A 169 11.01 0.23 -24.00
C SER A 169 10.49 -1.20 -23.97
N ALA A 170 10.58 -1.89 -22.83
CA ALA A 170 10.04 -3.24 -22.61
C ALA A 170 8.63 -3.23 -22.00
N GLY A 171 8.03 -2.05 -21.79
CA GLY A 171 6.73 -1.89 -21.14
C GLY A 171 6.77 -1.91 -19.61
N GLY A 172 7.96 -1.93 -19.00
CA GLY A 172 8.14 -1.93 -17.55
C GLY A 172 7.95 -0.54 -16.95
N ALA A 173 7.31 -0.48 -15.78
CA ALA A 173 7.17 0.77 -15.03
C ALA A 173 8.44 1.07 -14.21
N ILE A 174 9.05 2.24 -14.47
CA ILE A 174 10.25 2.74 -13.80
C ILE A 174 9.89 3.94 -12.95
N TYR A 175 10.15 3.85 -11.64
CA TYR A 175 9.97 4.99 -10.74
C TYR A 175 11.06 6.03 -10.97
N VAL A 176 10.65 7.26 -11.27
CA VAL A 176 11.57 8.38 -11.61
C VAL A 176 11.64 9.45 -10.52
N GLY A 177 11.03 9.20 -9.36
CA GLY A 177 11.02 10.12 -8.23
C GLY A 177 9.68 10.83 -8.05
N SER A 178 9.47 11.32 -6.84
CA SER A 178 8.25 12.02 -6.47
C SER A 178 8.23 13.39 -7.15
N HIS A 179 7.32 13.57 -8.09
CA HIS A 179 6.90 14.86 -8.60
C HIS A 179 6.04 15.50 -7.51
N LYS A 180 6.65 15.87 -6.38
CA LYS A 180 6.01 16.81 -5.46
C LYS A 180 5.84 18.08 -6.28
N ARG A 181 4.61 18.39 -6.72
CA ARG A 181 4.29 19.78 -7.02
C ARG A 181 4.56 20.54 -5.72
N GLY A 182 5.51 21.48 -5.78
CA GLY A 182 5.86 22.34 -4.66
C GLY A 182 4.64 23.06 -4.11
#